data_AF-A0A353UHF6-F1
#
_entry.id   AF-A0A353UHF6-F1
#
_cell.length_a   1.000
_cell.length_b   1.000
_cell.length_c   1.000
_cell.angle_alpha   90.00
_cell.angle_beta   90.00
_cell.angle_gamma   90.00
#
_symmetry.space_group_name_H-M   'P 1'
#
loop_
_entity.id
_entity.type
_entity.pdbx_description
1 polymer ?
#
loop_
_entity_poly.entity_id
_entity_poly.type
_entity_poly.pdbx_seq_one_letter_code
_entity_poly.pdbx_strand_id
1 'polypeptide(L)' 'GIIFVANGVYHATTKENGEASSLLNKTLNLYALSEDIQTRGMKDADVDKRVRVVNYSDVVDLIFNEYDKLAWI' A
#
# COMPACT_ATOMS: atom_id res chain seq x y z
N GLY A 1 -4.18 -2.31 9.98
CA GLY A 1 -3.63 -2.46 8.63
C GLY A 1 -3.13 -1.12 8.12
N ILE A 2 -2.44 -1.15 6.98
CA ILE A 2 -1.67 -0.03 6.45
C ILE A 2 -2.07 0.18 4.98
N ILE A 3 -2.33 1.42 4.60
CA ILE A 3 -2.56 1.82 3.21
C ILE A 3 -1.38 2.68 2.76
N PHE A 4 -0.64 2.22 1.76
CA PHE A 4 0.46 2.95 1.14
C PHE A 4 -0.09 3.87 0.05
N VAL A 5 0.05 5.17 0.28
CA VAL A 5 -0.36 6.25 -0.64
C VAL A 5 0.82 7.17 -0.93
N ALA A 6 0.72 7.95 -2.00
CA ALA A 6 1.77 8.81 -2.52
C ALA A 6 3.11 8.05 -2.60
N ASN A 7 4.18 8.60 -2.03
CA ASN A 7 5.50 7.96 -2.03
C ASN A 7 5.56 6.72 -1.12
N GLY A 8 4.56 6.50 -0.27
CA GLY A 8 4.46 5.30 0.55
C GLY A 8 4.42 4.01 -0.28
N VAL A 9 3.95 4.07 -1.54
CA VAL A 9 3.89 2.88 -2.42
C VAL A 9 5.25 2.25 -2.68
N TYR A 10 6.35 3.00 -2.54
CA TYR A 10 7.70 2.44 -2.64
C TYR A 10 7.96 1.36 -1.59
N HIS A 11 7.37 1.45 -0.41
CA HIS A 11 7.49 0.38 0.59
C HIS A 11 6.80 -0.93 0.18
N ALA A 12 5.85 -0.86 -0.77
CA ALA A 12 5.14 -2.01 -1.29
C ALA A 12 5.75 -2.56 -2.60
N THR A 13 6.46 -1.73 -3.37
CA THR A 13 6.96 -2.10 -4.71
C THR A 13 8.48 -2.23 -4.81
N THR A 14 9.23 -1.60 -3.91
CA THR A 14 10.69 -1.57 -4.00
C THR A 14 11.33 -2.35 -2.87
N LYS A 15 12.46 -2.99 -3.22
CA LYS A 15 13.33 -3.64 -2.26
C LYS A 15 14.55 -2.77 -2.06
N GLU A 16 14.86 -2.48 -0.81
CA GLU A 16 16.08 -1.77 -0.46
C GLU A 16 17.15 -2.80 -0.10
N ASN A 17 18.27 -2.81 -0.82
CA ASN A 17 19.34 -3.81 -0.66
C ASN A 17 18.87 -5.28 -0.80
N GLY A 18 17.82 -5.52 -1.59
CA GLY A 18 17.23 -6.85 -1.78
C GLY A 18 16.19 -7.25 -0.72
N GLU A 19 16.03 -6.45 0.33
CA GLU A 19 15.07 -6.68 1.40
C GLU A 19 13.78 -5.89 1.18
N ALA A 20 12.66 -6.51 1.55
CA ALA A 20 11.35 -5.86 1.51
C ALA A 20 11.18 -4.94 2.74
N SER A 21 10.33 -3.92 2.63
CA SER A 21 10.11 -2.95 3.72
C SER A 21 9.71 -3.64 5.03
N SER A 22 10.31 -3.23 6.15
CA SER A 22 9.97 -3.74 7.48
C SER A 22 8.52 -3.45 7.89
N LEU A 23 7.89 -2.46 7.26
CA LEU A 23 6.47 -2.13 7.44
C LEU A 23 5.55 -3.28 7.01
N LEU A 24 5.98 -4.11 6.05
CA LEU A 24 5.22 -5.26 5.58
C LEU A 24 5.13 -6.39 6.63
N ASN A 25 5.92 -6.32 7.70
CA ASN A 25 5.89 -7.28 8.79
C ASN A 25 5.01 -6.83 9.97
N LYS A 26 4.48 -5.60 9.95
CA LYS A 26 3.70 -5.05 11.08
C LYS A 26 2.26 -5.57 11.14
N THR A 27 1.67 -5.92 10.00
CA THR A 27 0.27 -6.31 9.90
C THR A 27 0.05 -7.11 8.62
N LEU A 28 -0.96 -7.99 8.62
CA LEU A 28 -1.37 -8.75 7.44
C LEU A 28 -2.26 -7.93 6.49
N ASN A 29 -2.91 -6.88 7.00
CA ASN A 29 -3.82 -6.04 6.20
C ASN A 29 -3.01 -4.90 5.58
N LEU A 30 -2.44 -5.16 4.40
CA LEU A 30 -1.60 -4.23 3.67
C LEU A 30 -2.26 -3.88 2.32
N TYR A 31 -2.33 -2.59 2.03
CA TYR A 31 -2.97 -2.07 0.83
C TYR A 31 -2.06 -1.05 0.15
N ALA A 32 -2.08 -0.95 -1.18
CA ALA A 32 -1.36 0.08 -1.92
C ALA A 32 -2.22 0.67 -3.03
N LEU A 33 -2.16 2.00 -3.19
CA LEU A 33 -3.01 2.71 -4.14
C LEU A 33 -2.50 2.55 -5.58
N SER A 34 -3.36 2.02 -6.46
CA SER A 34 -3.04 1.69 -7.85
C SER A 34 -2.62 2.92 -8.66
N GLU A 35 -3.28 4.04 -8.44
CA GLU A 35 -3.09 5.31 -9.12
C GLU A 35 -1.68 5.86 -8.81
N ASP A 36 -1.24 5.72 -7.56
CA ASP A 36 0.09 6.14 -7.13
C ASP A 36 1.21 5.24 -7.65
N ILE A 37 0.95 3.93 -7.76
CA ILE A 37 1.87 2.95 -8.36
C ILE A 37 2.07 3.30 -9.84
N GLN A 38 0.98 3.47 -10.58
CA GLN A 38 0.99 3.73 -12.02
C GLN A 38 1.60 5.10 -12.36
N THR A 39 1.28 6.14 -11.59
CA THR A 39 1.84 7.50 -11.81
C THR A 39 3.36 7.53 -11.63
N ARG A 40 3.92 6.61 -10.84
CA ARG A 40 5.36 6.44 -10.63
C ARG A 40 6.01 5.47 -11.62
N GLY A 41 5.27 5.00 -12.63
CA GLY A 41 5.77 4.10 -13.67
C GLY A 41 6.00 2.66 -13.23
N MET A 42 5.50 2.28 -12.05
CA MET A 42 5.53 0.90 -11.55
C MET A 42 4.27 0.16 -11.99
N LYS A 43 4.32 -1.17 -11.93
CA LYS A 43 3.22 -2.06 -12.28
C LYS A 43 2.78 -2.83 -11.05
N ASP A 44 1.54 -3.32 -11.10
CA ASP A 44 1.00 -4.20 -10.05
C ASP A 44 1.86 -5.46 -9.83
N ALA A 45 2.58 -5.90 -10.87
CA ALA A 45 3.52 -7.02 -10.78
C ALA A 45 4.78 -6.72 -9.94
N ASP A 46 5.10 -5.44 -9.74
CA ASP A 46 6.22 -5.01 -8.90
C ASP A 46 5.85 -4.99 -7.40
N VAL A 47 4.54 -5.07 -7.09
CA VAL A 47 4.02 -5.04 -5.73
C VAL A 47 4.29 -6.36 -5.00
N ASP A 48 4.73 -6.29 -3.75
CA ASP A 48 4.89 -7.45 -2.87
C ASP A 48 3.57 -8.20 -2.74
N LYS A 49 3.61 -9.53 -2.87
CA LYS A 49 2.42 -10.41 -2.86
C LYS A 49 1.58 -10.31 -1.59
N ARG A 50 2.14 -9.78 -0.50
CA ARG A 50 1.43 -9.54 0.76
C ARG A 50 0.56 -8.28 0.72
N VAL A 51 0.77 -7.40 -0.25
CA VAL A 51 0.07 -6.12 -0.39
C VAL A 51 -1.02 -6.24 -1.43
N ARG A 52 -2.25 -5.89 -1.06
CA ARG A 52 -3.37 -5.83 -1.99
C ARG A 52 -3.37 -4.47 -2.70
N VAL A 53 -3.32 -4.49 -4.02
CA VAL A 53 -3.51 -3.28 -4.83
C VAL A 53 -4.99 -2.88 -4.77
N VAL A 54 -5.26 -1.62 -4.49
CA VAL A 54 -6.60 -1.04 -4.33
C VAL A 54 -6.69 0.28 -5.10
N ASN A 55 -7.89 0.64 -5.53
CA ASN A 55 -8.17 1.97 -6.12
C ASN A 55 -8.80 2.91 -5.09
N TYR A 56 -9.09 4.16 -5.48
CA TYR A 56 -9.74 5.12 -4.57
C TYR A 56 -11.10 4.67 -4.04
N SER A 57 -11.91 3.98 -4.84
CA SER A 57 -13.21 3.46 -4.38
C SER A 57 -13.02 2.40 -3.29
N ASP A 58 -12.08 1.48 -3.48
CA ASP A 58 -11.75 0.46 -2.50
C ASP A 58 -11.18 1.08 -1.20
N VAL A 59 -10.39 2.15 -1.31
CA VAL A 59 -9.87 2.89 -0.14
C VAL A 59 -11.00 3.53 0.65
N VAL A 60 -11.97 4.14 -0.03
CA VAL A 60 -13.16 4.68 0.62
C VAL A 60 -13.89 3.55 1.37
N ASP A 61 -14.16 2.43 0.71
CA ASP A 61 -14.83 1.28 1.33
C ASP A 61 -14.04 0.74 2.54
N LEU A 62 -12.71 0.68 2.45
CA LEU A 62 -11.84 0.24 3.55
C LEU A 62 -11.88 1.20 4.74
N ILE A 63 -11.89 2.52 4.50
CA ILE A 63 -11.97 3.53 5.56
C ILE A 63 -13.33 3.43 6.26
N PHE A 64 -14.41 3.20 5.51
CA PHE A 64 -15.76 3.11 6.06
C PHE A 64 -16.05 1.78 6.76
N ASN A 65 -15.43 0.68 6.33
CA ASN A 65 -15.72 -0.66 6.86
C ASN A 65 -14.68 -1.19 7.87
N GLU A 66 -13.41 -0.76 7.83
CA GLU A 66 -12.33 -1.43 8.58
C GLU A 66 -11.58 -0.57 9.62
N TYR A 67 -11.82 0.75 9.77
CA TYR A 67 -11.03 1.57 10.71
C TYR A 67 -11.83 2.53 11.59
N ASP A 68 -11.58 2.44 12.91
CA ASP A 68 -11.58 3.64 13.76
C ASP A 68 -10.50 4.60 13.25
N LYS A 69 -10.95 5.81 12.88
CA LYS A 69 -10.21 6.85 12.15
C LYS A 69 -8.86 7.19 12.80
N LEU A 70 -7.76 6.64 12.29
CA LEU A 70 -6.39 7.10 12.59
C LEU A 70 -5.76 7.64 11.30
N ALA A 71 -5.93 8.94 11.07
CA ALA A 71 -5.25 9.68 10.01
C ALA A 71 -3.83 10.06 10.48
N TRP A 72 -2.81 9.75 9.69
CA TRP A 72 -1.45 10.24 9.87
C TRP A 72 -1.15 11.27 8.78
N ILE A 73 -0.65 12.44 9.18
CA ILE A 73 -0.14 13.53 8.31
C ILE A 73 1.25 13.18 7.81
#